data_AF-A0A4Q2U9U0-F1
#
_entry.id   AF-A0A4Q2U9U0-F1
#
_cell.length_a   1.000
_cell.length_b   1.000
_cell.length_c   1.000
_cell.angle_alpha   90.00
_cell.angle_beta   90.00
_cell.angle_gamma   90.00
#
_symmetry.space_group_name_H-M   'P 1'
#
loop_
_entity.id
_entity.type
_entity.pdbx_description
1 polymer ?
#
loop_
_entity_poly.entity_id
_entity_poly.type
_entity_poly.pdbx_seq_one_letter_code
_entity_poly.pdbx_strand_id
1 'polypeptide(L)'
;MTALRIVFLALAVGVLGLLGWRSTVNRPAPRPVPPPPGLAVLADAMRVPPAAAPVSVPPPDRIGEVPEFAGFYGRLRTDFPRQYGAILDRLGRDAAVPSADAAIWDALRDIEQSDGILAAQAGPAALDRFFDARSALLGGIAPLDPRRCVDFLYGLTDASIATFTAAHRGLVATLADRTLDAIADGRSRHRDRTAPTDADFDALSSGLASFGLTPGEIGLLIDGTTPDPPLPDGRVCDIGRTYLDVLHGMPADARGRIYGFAAELLSRS
;
A
#
# COMPACT_ATOMS: atom_id res chain seq x y z
N MET A 1 -5.53 21.56 -64.29
CA MET A 1 -6.15 21.14 -63.01
C MET A 1 -5.20 20.41 -62.05
N THR A 2 -4.03 19.96 -62.49
CA THR A 2 -3.03 19.22 -61.67
C THR A 2 -2.16 20.10 -60.78
N ALA A 3 -1.76 21.30 -61.24
CA ALA A 3 -0.91 22.20 -60.46
C ALA A 3 -1.57 22.71 -59.18
N LEU A 4 -2.86 23.03 -59.22
CA LEU A 4 -3.61 23.55 -58.07
C LEU A 4 -3.72 22.51 -56.93
N ARG A 5 -3.90 21.23 -57.26
CA ARG A 5 -3.97 20.14 -56.27
C ARG A 5 -2.64 19.90 -55.55
N ILE A 6 -1.51 20.06 -56.24
CA ILE A 6 -0.18 19.91 -55.65
C ILE A 6 0.08 21.03 -54.63
N VAL A 7 -0.35 22.27 -54.94
CA VAL A 7 -0.22 23.40 -54.03
C VAL A 7 -1.06 23.20 -52.76
N PHE A 8 -2.29 22.71 -52.87
CA PHE A 8 -3.14 22.43 -51.70
C PHE A 8 -2.59 21.29 -50.83
N LEU A 9 -2.02 20.24 -51.43
CA LEU A 9 -1.40 19.14 -50.66
C LEU A 9 -0.13 19.60 -49.93
N ALA A 10 0.71 20.42 -50.58
CA ALA A 10 1.90 20.98 -49.93
C ALA A 10 1.55 21.91 -48.75
N LEU A 11 0.49 22.72 -48.89
CA LEU A 11 -0.05 23.56 -47.81
C LEU A 11 -0.61 22.71 -46.66
N ALA A 12 -1.35 21.64 -46.95
CA ALA A 12 -1.92 20.77 -45.93
C ALA A 12 -0.83 20.07 -45.09
N VAL A 13 0.23 19.58 -45.73
CA VAL A 13 1.38 18.97 -45.03
C VAL A 13 2.15 20.01 -44.21
N GLY A 14 2.32 21.22 -44.72
CA GLY A 14 2.95 22.32 -43.99
C GLY A 14 2.16 22.72 -42.74
N VAL A 15 0.83 22.81 -42.83
CA VAL A 15 -0.04 23.16 -41.69
C VAL A 15 -0.08 22.04 -40.64
N LEU A 16 -0.12 20.77 -41.05
CA LEU A 16 -0.05 19.62 -40.13
C LEU A 16 1.31 19.53 -39.43
N GLY A 17 2.41 19.81 -40.13
CA GLY A 17 3.74 19.88 -39.54
C GLY A 17 3.89 21.00 -38.51
N LEU A 18 3.35 22.19 -38.81
CA LEU A 18 3.37 23.35 -37.90
C LEU A 18 2.48 23.16 -36.67
N LEU A 19 1.31 22.53 -36.83
CA LEU A 19 0.41 22.21 -35.71
C LEU A 19 0.98 21.08 -34.84
N GLY A 20 1.59 20.07 -35.45
CA GLY A 20 2.28 18.99 -34.73
C GLY A 20 3.45 19.51 -33.89
N TRP A 21 4.31 20.37 -34.46
CA TRP A 21 5.47 20.94 -33.77
C TRP A 21 5.08 21.86 -32.61
N ARG A 22 4.01 22.66 -32.75
CA ARG A 22 3.51 23.49 -31.65
C ARG A 22 2.95 22.68 -30.48
N SER A 23 2.39 21.50 -30.76
CA SER A 23 1.78 20.64 -29.74
C SER A 23 2.79 19.87 -28.89
N THR A 24 4.02 19.67 -29.35
CA THR A 24 5.07 18.95 -28.61
C THR A 24 6.03 19.88 -27.88
N VAL A 25 6.32 21.07 -28.43
CA VAL A 25 7.30 22.02 -27.85
C VAL A 25 6.70 22.91 -26.75
N ASN A 26 5.37 23.10 -26.74
CA ASN A 26 4.67 23.94 -25.75
C ASN A 26 3.77 23.15 -24.78
N ARG A 27 3.97 21.84 -24.61
CA ARG A 27 3.38 21.16 -23.45
C ARG A 27 4.11 21.66 -22.21
N PRO A 28 3.47 22.44 -21.31
CA PRO A 28 4.07 22.67 -20.01
C PRO A 28 4.36 21.30 -19.40
N ALA A 29 5.58 21.11 -18.90
CA ALA A 29 5.88 19.92 -18.12
C ALA A 29 4.75 19.74 -17.09
N PRO A 30 4.17 18.54 -16.94
CA PRO A 30 3.18 18.32 -15.90
C PRO A 30 3.78 18.85 -14.62
N ARG A 31 3.16 19.90 -14.07
CA ARG A 31 3.62 20.48 -12.81
C ARG A 31 3.62 19.30 -11.84
N PRO A 32 4.71 19.06 -11.09
CA PRO A 32 4.67 18.09 -10.01
C PRO A 32 3.50 18.50 -9.12
N VAL A 33 2.41 17.73 -9.17
CA VAL A 33 1.30 17.91 -8.26
C VAL A 33 1.91 17.63 -6.90
N PRO A 34 1.96 18.61 -5.98
CA PRO A 34 2.45 18.34 -4.65
C PRO A 34 1.59 17.19 -4.11
N PRO A 35 2.20 16.15 -3.52
CA PRO A 35 1.42 15.08 -2.92
C PRO A 35 0.41 15.70 -1.96
N PRO A 36 -0.85 15.21 -1.93
CA PRO A 36 -1.86 15.77 -1.04
C PRO A 36 -1.32 15.75 0.41
N PRO A 37 -1.47 16.87 1.14
CA PRO A 37 -0.81 17.08 2.43
C PRO A 37 -1.16 16.03 3.50
N GLY A 38 -2.27 15.31 3.35
CA GLY A 38 -2.71 14.28 4.27
C GLY A 38 -1.81 13.08 4.47
N LEU A 39 -1.10 12.67 3.43
CA LEU A 39 -0.27 11.46 3.51
C LEU A 39 1.07 11.72 4.23
N ALA A 40 1.43 12.99 4.41
CA ALA A 40 2.53 13.40 5.28
C ALA A 40 2.19 13.30 6.78
N VAL A 41 0.90 13.38 7.15
CA VAL A 41 0.43 13.15 8.53
C VAL A 41 0.52 11.66 8.90
N LEU A 42 0.24 10.77 7.93
CA LEU A 42 0.51 9.33 8.04
C LEU A 42 2.01 9.05 8.28
N ALA A 43 2.90 9.78 7.61
CA ALA A 43 4.35 9.65 7.80
C ALA A 43 4.83 10.06 9.20
N ASP A 44 4.23 11.11 9.80
CA ASP A 44 4.62 11.60 11.12
C ASP A 44 4.02 10.76 12.27
N ALA A 45 2.83 10.17 12.04
CA ALA A 45 2.21 9.21 12.94
C ALA A 45 2.96 7.88 13.03
N MET A 46 3.79 7.52 12.04
CA MET A 46 4.59 6.28 12.00
C MET A 46 5.82 6.26 12.93
N ARG A 47 6.07 7.31 13.74
CA ARG A 47 7.19 7.30 14.72
C ARG A 47 6.83 6.44 15.93
N VAL A 48 7.54 5.31 16.05
CA VAL A 48 7.40 4.28 17.10
C VAL A 48 7.75 4.81 18.51
N PRO A 49 6.91 4.62 19.54
CA PRO A 49 7.27 4.82 20.95
C PRO A 49 8.21 3.71 21.47
N PRO A 50 9.05 3.97 22.50
CA PRO A 50 9.99 2.97 23.00
C PRO A 50 9.30 1.71 23.56
N ALA A 51 9.92 0.55 23.29
CA ALA A 51 9.36 -0.78 23.48
C ALA A 51 9.09 -1.17 24.95
N ALA A 52 8.07 -2.01 25.13
CA ALA A 52 7.79 -2.72 26.38
C ALA A 52 8.79 -3.88 26.64
N ALA A 53 8.77 -4.40 27.87
CA ALA A 53 9.74 -5.35 28.41
C ALA A 53 9.99 -6.62 27.56
N PRO A 54 11.21 -7.19 27.60
CA PRO A 54 11.62 -8.28 26.72
C PRO A 54 10.93 -9.60 27.06
N VAL A 55 10.30 -10.20 26.05
CA VAL A 55 9.92 -11.62 26.03
C VAL A 55 11.14 -12.43 25.59
N SER A 56 11.33 -13.68 26.06
CA SER A 56 12.42 -14.53 25.55
C SER A 56 12.18 -14.87 24.09
N VAL A 57 13.22 -14.69 23.28
CA VAL A 57 13.13 -14.69 21.81
C VAL A 57 14.11 -15.69 21.21
N PRO A 58 13.68 -16.49 20.21
CA PRO A 58 14.60 -17.37 19.48
C PRO A 58 15.64 -16.53 18.73
N PRO A 59 16.91 -16.97 18.64
CA PRO A 59 17.95 -16.25 17.92
C PRO A 59 17.55 -15.99 16.45
N PRO A 60 18.12 -14.96 15.78
CA PRO A 60 17.70 -14.51 14.45
C PRO A 60 17.69 -15.60 13.37
N ASP A 61 18.53 -16.63 13.51
CA ASP A 61 18.59 -17.81 12.64
C ASP A 61 17.37 -18.74 12.80
N ARG A 62 16.53 -18.51 13.81
CA ARG A 62 15.38 -19.35 14.18
C ARG A 62 14.02 -18.68 14.02
N ILE A 63 13.94 -17.47 13.45
CA ILE A 63 12.65 -16.80 13.18
C ILE A 63 11.73 -17.62 12.26
N GLY A 64 12.30 -18.46 11.41
CA GLY A 64 11.57 -19.40 10.56
C GLY A 64 11.14 -20.71 11.25
N GLU A 65 11.48 -20.92 12.53
CA GLU A 65 11.09 -22.14 13.26
C GLU A 65 9.64 -22.11 13.77
N VAL A 66 8.99 -20.94 13.77
CA VAL A 66 7.53 -20.87 13.96
C VAL A 66 6.87 -21.49 12.72
N PRO A 67 6.20 -22.66 12.84
CA PRO A 67 5.71 -23.40 11.67
C PRO A 67 4.82 -22.58 10.76
N GLU A 68 4.01 -21.68 11.32
CA GLU A 68 3.12 -20.79 10.58
C GLU A 68 3.88 -19.77 9.72
N PHE A 69 5.08 -19.32 10.13
CA PHE A 69 5.87 -18.34 9.38
C PHE A 69 6.98 -18.96 8.53
N ALA A 70 7.21 -20.28 8.65
CA ALA A 70 8.23 -20.99 7.90
C ALA A 70 8.07 -20.82 6.37
N GLY A 71 6.82 -20.84 5.88
CA GLY A 71 6.49 -20.62 4.47
C GLY A 71 6.91 -19.24 3.98
N PHE A 72 6.50 -18.19 4.70
CA PHE A 72 6.86 -16.81 4.41
C PHE A 72 8.39 -16.62 4.37
N TYR A 73 9.12 -17.01 5.42
CA TYR A 73 10.57 -16.82 5.46
C TYR A 73 11.31 -17.68 4.43
N GLY A 74 10.81 -18.88 4.13
CA GLY A 74 11.35 -19.74 3.08
C GLY A 74 11.24 -19.08 1.69
N ARG A 75 10.10 -18.46 1.40
CA ARG A 75 9.89 -17.69 0.16
C ARG A 75 10.70 -16.41 0.14
N LEU A 76 10.73 -15.67 1.25
CA LEU A 76 11.52 -14.46 1.36
C LEU A 76 13.00 -14.72 1.06
N ARG A 77 13.56 -15.81 1.60
CA ARG A 77 14.93 -16.24 1.30
C ARG A 77 15.15 -16.58 -0.17
N THR A 78 14.17 -17.18 -0.83
CA THR A 78 14.30 -17.70 -2.20
C THR A 78 14.04 -16.62 -3.26
N ASP A 79 12.95 -15.88 -3.12
CA ASP A 79 12.44 -14.94 -4.11
C ASP A 79 12.90 -13.49 -3.84
N PHE A 80 13.34 -13.20 -2.61
CA PHE A 80 13.72 -11.87 -2.12
C PHE A 80 14.98 -11.90 -1.24
N PRO A 81 16.11 -12.51 -1.71
CA PRO A 81 17.27 -12.77 -0.86
C PRO A 81 17.90 -11.50 -0.27
N ARG A 82 17.79 -10.35 -0.97
CA ARG A 82 18.30 -9.06 -0.48
C ARG A 82 17.52 -8.59 0.75
N GLN A 83 16.19 -8.64 0.68
CA GLN A 83 15.28 -8.26 1.75
C GLN A 83 15.47 -9.21 2.94
N TYR A 84 15.55 -10.52 2.68
CA TYR A 84 15.82 -11.52 3.71
C TYR A 84 17.12 -11.22 4.48
N GLY A 85 18.23 -10.96 3.77
CA GLY A 85 19.50 -10.59 4.39
C GLY A 85 19.41 -9.31 5.24
N ALA A 86 18.76 -8.26 4.71
CA ALA A 86 18.60 -7.00 5.44
C ALA A 86 17.77 -7.16 6.73
N ILE A 87 16.75 -8.02 6.71
CA ILE A 87 15.95 -8.37 7.89
C ILE A 87 16.81 -9.10 8.92
N LEU A 88 17.58 -10.12 8.52
CA LEU A 88 18.48 -10.83 9.43
C LEU A 88 19.55 -9.92 10.04
N ASP A 89 20.14 -9.02 9.24
CA ASP A 89 21.15 -8.06 9.70
C ASP A 89 20.57 -7.08 10.74
N ARG A 90 19.30 -6.70 10.61
CA ARG A 90 18.62 -5.84 11.58
C ARG A 90 18.34 -6.61 12.87
N LEU A 91 17.74 -7.79 12.76
CA LEU A 91 17.45 -8.68 13.90
C LEU A 91 18.72 -9.06 14.69
N GLY A 92 19.87 -9.15 14.03
CA GLY A 92 21.17 -9.41 14.66
C GLY A 92 21.83 -8.19 15.32
N ARG A 93 21.42 -6.96 14.98
CA ARG A 93 21.97 -5.72 15.56
C ARG A 93 21.24 -5.25 16.81
N ASP A 94 19.95 -5.58 16.93
CA ASP A 94 19.15 -5.17 18.07
C ASP A 94 19.46 -6.03 19.31
N ALA A 95 19.87 -5.39 20.41
CA ALA A 95 20.22 -6.06 21.67
C ALA A 95 19.01 -6.76 22.32
N ALA A 96 17.80 -6.30 22.00
CA ALA A 96 16.56 -7.02 22.28
C ALA A 96 16.09 -7.66 20.98
N VAL A 97 16.30 -8.97 20.84
CA VAL A 97 15.78 -9.70 19.69
C VAL A 97 14.24 -9.62 19.77
N PRO A 98 13.53 -9.16 18.72
CA PRO A 98 12.06 -9.14 18.72
C PRO A 98 11.51 -10.56 18.56
N SER A 99 10.40 -10.89 19.24
CA SER A 99 9.79 -12.22 19.12
C SER A 99 9.49 -12.54 17.65
N ALA A 100 9.41 -13.81 17.26
CA ALA A 100 9.05 -14.16 15.88
C ALA A 100 7.70 -13.50 15.46
N ASP A 101 6.78 -13.35 16.41
CA ASP A 101 5.50 -12.66 16.26
C ASP A 101 5.63 -11.14 16.04
N ALA A 102 6.70 -10.50 16.52
CA ALA A 102 7.02 -9.11 16.21
C ALA A 102 7.85 -8.98 14.92
N ALA A 103 8.81 -9.88 14.72
CA ALA A 103 9.74 -9.88 13.58
C ALA A 103 9.01 -10.04 12.23
N ILE A 104 7.89 -10.76 12.19
CA ILE A 104 7.08 -10.89 10.97
C ILE A 104 6.50 -9.55 10.52
N TRP A 105 6.13 -8.66 11.45
CA TRP A 105 5.62 -7.33 11.13
C TRP A 105 6.70 -6.40 10.61
N ASP A 106 7.89 -6.46 11.22
CA ASP A 106 9.04 -5.69 10.73
C ASP A 106 9.42 -6.13 9.31
N ALA A 107 9.42 -7.44 9.06
CA ALA A 107 9.66 -7.99 7.73
C ALA A 107 8.59 -7.53 6.73
N LEU A 108 7.30 -7.58 7.10
CA LEU A 108 6.22 -7.12 6.23
C LEU A 108 6.34 -5.63 5.92
N ARG A 109 6.60 -4.79 6.92
CA ARG A 109 6.78 -3.34 6.74
C ARG A 109 7.94 -3.05 5.79
N ASP A 110 9.08 -3.70 5.99
CA ASP A 110 10.26 -3.52 5.13
C ASP A 110 9.97 -3.90 3.68
N ILE A 111 9.24 -5.00 3.47
CA ILE A 111 8.86 -5.47 2.13
C ILE A 111 7.82 -4.54 1.50
N GLU A 112 6.81 -4.10 2.24
CA GLU A 112 5.82 -3.16 1.73
C GLU A 112 6.45 -1.80 1.37
N GLN A 113 7.38 -1.29 2.17
CA GLN A 113 8.10 -0.05 1.88
C GLN A 113 9.01 -0.17 0.65
N SER A 114 9.71 -1.29 0.50
CA SER A 114 10.69 -1.46 -0.59
C SER A 114 10.09 -1.96 -1.90
N ASP A 115 9.07 -2.82 -1.83
CA ASP A 115 8.50 -3.55 -2.95
C ASP A 115 6.96 -3.45 -3.04
N GLY A 116 6.29 -2.72 -2.14
CA GLY A 116 4.82 -2.61 -2.13
C GLY A 116 4.24 -2.02 -3.42
N ILE A 117 5.01 -1.18 -4.12
CA ILE A 117 4.62 -0.68 -5.45
C ILE A 117 4.45 -1.83 -6.47
N LEU A 118 5.21 -2.91 -6.34
CA LEU A 118 5.08 -4.10 -7.19
C LEU A 118 3.80 -4.86 -6.86
N ALA A 119 3.39 -4.96 -5.59
CA ALA A 119 2.10 -5.56 -5.23
C ALA A 119 0.93 -4.87 -5.95
N ALA A 120 1.00 -3.55 -6.12
CA ALA A 120 -0.02 -2.79 -6.87
C ALA A 120 -0.03 -3.04 -8.38
N GLN A 121 1.04 -3.64 -8.93
CA GLN A 121 1.14 -4.04 -10.33
C GLN A 121 0.66 -5.48 -10.57
N ALA A 122 0.28 -6.19 -9.51
CA ALA A 122 -0.24 -7.54 -9.61
C ALA A 122 -1.48 -7.62 -10.51
N GLY A 123 -1.71 -8.80 -11.07
CA GLY A 123 -2.92 -9.14 -11.78
C GLY A 123 -4.13 -9.18 -10.85
N PRO A 124 -5.35 -9.10 -11.42
CA PRO A 124 -6.59 -9.01 -10.64
C PRO A 124 -6.68 -10.07 -9.54
N ALA A 125 -6.48 -11.34 -9.88
CA ALA A 125 -6.62 -12.44 -8.92
C ALA A 125 -5.59 -12.41 -7.77
N ALA A 126 -4.36 -11.96 -8.02
CA ALA A 126 -3.35 -11.85 -6.95
C ALA A 126 -3.66 -10.65 -6.05
N LEU A 127 -4.10 -9.54 -6.65
CA LEU A 127 -4.52 -8.35 -5.93
C LEU A 127 -5.78 -8.61 -5.09
N ASP A 128 -6.78 -9.34 -5.60
CA ASP A 128 -7.97 -9.76 -4.85
C ASP A 128 -7.58 -10.52 -3.57
N ARG A 129 -6.75 -11.56 -3.70
CA ARG A 129 -6.29 -12.36 -2.54
C ARG A 129 -5.51 -11.53 -1.52
N PHE A 130 -4.75 -10.53 -1.97
CA PHE A 130 -4.05 -9.61 -1.09
C PHE A 130 -5.03 -8.75 -0.29
N PHE A 131 -6.03 -8.16 -0.95
CA PHE A 131 -7.07 -7.39 -0.26
C PHE A 131 -7.93 -8.25 0.67
N ASP A 132 -8.32 -9.46 0.25
CA ASP A 132 -9.03 -10.42 1.10
C ASP A 132 -8.28 -10.72 2.39
N ALA A 133 -6.96 -10.96 2.29
CA ALA A 133 -6.13 -11.24 3.46
C ALA A 133 -6.01 -10.01 4.39
N ARG A 134 -5.89 -8.80 3.82
CA ARG A 134 -5.82 -7.56 4.60
C ARG A 134 -7.15 -7.25 5.30
N SER A 135 -8.28 -7.44 4.62
CA SER A 135 -9.62 -7.30 5.21
C SER A 135 -9.88 -8.35 6.29
N ALA A 136 -9.47 -9.62 6.07
CA ALA A 136 -9.60 -10.67 7.08
C ALA A 136 -8.81 -10.36 8.36
N LEU A 137 -7.58 -9.85 8.20
CA LEU A 137 -6.77 -9.43 9.33
C LEU A 137 -7.41 -8.26 10.09
N LEU A 138 -7.83 -7.20 9.39
CA LEU A 138 -8.53 -6.08 10.03
C LEU A 138 -9.81 -6.53 10.76
N GLY A 139 -10.57 -7.44 10.15
CA GLY A 139 -11.74 -8.05 10.78
C GLY A 139 -11.41 -8.84 12.05
N GLY A 140 -10.21 -9.41 12.15
CA GLY A 140 -9.71 -10.06 13.36
C GLY A 140 -9.22 -9.08 14.44
N ILE A 141 -8.61 -7.97 14.06
CA ILE A 141 -8.09 -6.96 15.01
C ILE A 141 -9.22 -6.11 15.59
N ALA A 142 -10.12 -5.62 14.74
CA ALA A 142 -11.17 -4.65 15.09
C ALA A 142 -12.01 -5.00 16.34
N PRO A 143 -12.53 -6.23 16.51
CA PRO A 143 -13.36 -6.56 17.68
C PRO A 143 -12.56 -6.68 18.99
N LEU A 144 -11.24 -6.82 18.93
CA LEU A 144 -10.40 -7.04 20.11
C LEU A 144 -9.92 -5.72 20.72
N ASP A 145 -9.48 -4.80 19.88
CA ASP A 145 -8.95 -3.51 20.31
C ASP A 145 -9.00 -2.51 19.14
N PRO A 146 -9.97 -1.58 19.14
CA PRO A 146 -10.07 -0.56 18.11
C PRO A 146 -8.81 0.27 17.93
N ARG A 147 -8.05 0.51 19.00
CA ARG A 147 -6.80 1.26 18.91
C ARG A 147 -5.75 0.50 18.11
N ARG A 148 -5.64 -0.82 18.28
CA ARG A 148 -4.73 -1.65 17.47
C ARG A 148 -5.09 -1.67 16.00
N CYS A 149 -6.38 -1.61 15.69
CA CYS A 149 -6.84 -1.49 14.31
C CYS A 149 -6.36 -0.16 13.70
N VAL A 150 -6.46 0.93 14.46
CA VAL A 150 -5.93 2.24 14.07
C VAL A 150 -4.41 2.19 13.89
N ASP A 151 -3.68 1.61 14.85
CA ASP A 151 -2.23 1.45 14.75
C ASP A 151 -1.84 0.65 13.49
N PHE A 152 -2.53 -0.45 13.22
CA PHE A 152 -2.32 -1.25 12.01
C PHE A 152 -2.61 -0.45 10.72
N LEU A 153 -3.69 0.33 10.68
CA LEU A 153 -4.02 1.18 9.53
C LEU A 153 -2.94 2.23 9.26
N TYR A 154 -2.30 2.73 10.32
CA TYR A 154 -1.20 3.69 10.23
C TYR A 154 0.19 3.03 10.13
N GLY A 155 0.29 1.70 9.98
CA GLY A 155 1.57 0.99 9.85
C GLY A 155 2.40 0.95 11.14
N LEU A 156 1.78 1.26 12.28
CA LEU A 156 2.40 1.23 13.59
C LEU A 156 2.41 -0.20 14.16
N THR A 157 3.51 -0.52 14.84
CA THR A 157 3.69 -1.80 15.52
C THR A 157 4.22 -1.55 16.91
N ASP A 158 3.51 -2.04 17.93
CA ASP A 158 3.94 -2.00 19.32
C ASP A 158 3.91 -3.42 19.94
N ALA A 159 4.21 -3.54 21.23
CA ALA A 159 4.19 -4.85 21.89
C ALA A 159 2.82 -5.56 21.84
N SER A 160 1.73 -4.81 21.64
CA SER A 160 0.38 -5.37 21.57
C SER A 160 0.12 -6.09 20.25
N ILE A 161 0.77 -5.69 19.14
CA ILE A 161 0.66 -6.40 17.85
C ILE A 161 1.31 -7.78 17.91
N ALA A 162 2.41 -7.93 18.65
CA ALA A 162 3.06 -9.22 18.86
C ALA A 162 2.14 -10.19 19.64
N THR A 163 1.40 -9.67 20.62
CA THR A 163 0.41 -10.45 21.37
C THR A 163 -0.76 -10.88 20.50
N PHE A 164 -1.29 -9.98 19.66
CA PHE A 164 -2.31 -10.32 18.68
C PHE A 164 -1.81 -11.43 17.73
N THR A 165 -0.58 -11.29 17.24
CA THR A 165 0.04 -12.21 16.29
C THR A 165 0.24 -13.58 16.88
N ALA A 166 0.72 -13.69 18.11
CA ALA A 166 0.85 -14.96 18.80
C ALA A 166 -0.48 -15.73 18.88
N ALA A 167 -1.60 -15.02 19.04
CA ALA A 167 -2.95 -15.60 19.06
C ALA A 167 -3.56 -15.86 17.67
N HIS A 168 -3.03 -15.23 16.62
CA HIS A 168 -3.61 -15.24 15.27
C HIS A 168 -2.56 -15.50 14.18
N ARG A 169 -1.54 -16.33 14.47
CA ARG A 169 -0.41 -16.58 13.55
C ARG A 169 -0.85 -16.98 12.15
N GLY A 170 -1.90 -17.79 12.03
CA GLY A 170 -2.45 -18.18 10.73
C GLY A 170 -2.98 -17.02 9.89
N LEU A 171 -3.61 -16.01 10.50
CA LEU A 171 -4.07 -14.81 9.79
C LEU A 171 -2.89 -13.98 9.32
N VAL A 172 -1.90 -13.76 10.19
CA VAL A 172 -0.69 -12.97 9.86
C VAL A 172 0.15 -13.67 8.80
N ALA A 173 0.34 -14.98 8.90
CA ALA A 173 1.02 -15.80 7.90
C ALA A 173 0.33 -15.73 6.54
N THR A 174 -1.01 -15.82 6.53
CA THR A 174 -1.80 -15.70 5.29
C THR A 174 -1.58 -14.33 4.65
N LEU A 175 -1.67 -13.24 5.41
CA LEU A 175 -1.37 -11.90 4.88
C LEU A 175 0.05 -11.86 4.30
N ALA A 176 1.03 -12.35 5.06
CA ALA A 176 2.43 -12.30 4.64
C ALA A 176 2.68 -13.04 3.32
N ASP A 177 2.09 -14.23 3.16
CA ASP A 177 2.18 -15.00 1.92
C ASP A 177 1.46 -14.30 0.76
N ARG A 178 0.29 -13.68 1.00
CA ARG A 178 -0.44 -12.94 -0.05
C ARG A 178 0.27 -11.66 -0.47
N THR A 179 0.97 -11.00 0.44
CA THR A 179 1.85 -9.87 0.12
C THR A 179 2.98 -10.33 -0.81
N LEU A 180 3.69 -11.41 -0.48
CA LEU A 180 4.74 -11.95 -1.34
C LEU A 180 4.21 -12.43 -2.71
N ASP A 181 3.04 -13.07 -2.75
CA ASP A 181 2.37 -13.46 -4.00
C ASP A 181 2.10 -12.26 -4.90
N ALA A 182 1.52 -11.18 -4.35
CA ALA A 182 1.18 -9.98 -5.11
C ALA A 182 2.45 -9.31 -5.65
N ILE A 183 3.50 -9.19 -4.83
CA ILE A 183 4.77 -8.60 -5.25
C ILE A 183 5.43 -9.43 -6.36
N ALA A 184 5.49 -10.75 -6.20
CA ALA A 184 6.09 -11.64 -7.20
C ALA A 184 5.31 -11.61 -8.52
N ASP A 185 3.97 -11.66 -8.46
CA ASP A 185 3.12 -11.56 -9.65
C ASP A 185 3.27 -10.19 -10.33
N GLY A 186 3.25 -9.09 -9.58
CA GLY A 186 3.47 -7.75 -10.12
C GLY A 186 4.84 -7.58 -10.79
N ARG A 187 5.91 -8.08 -10.15
CA ARG A 187 7.26 -8.13 -10.72
C ARG A 187 7.29 -8.84 -12.07
N SER A 188 6.58 -9.96 -12.21
CA SER A 188 6.56 -10.75 -13.45
C SER A 188 5.80 -10.08 -14.61
N ARG A 189 4.88 -9.17 -14.30
CA ARG A 189 3.97 -8.58 -15.29
C ARG A 189 4.49 -7.29 -15.93
N HIS A 190 5.45 -6.60 -15.30
CA HIS A 190 6.05 -5.36 -15.81
C HIS A 190 5.01 -4.32 -16.29
N ARG A 191 3.91 -4.17 -15.55
CA ARG A 191 2.85 -3.23 -15.92
C ARG A 191 3.26 -1.81 -15.57
N ASP A 192 3.30 -0.94 -16.59
CA ASP A 192 3.34 0.50 -16.35
C ASP A 192 2.04 0.93 -15.66
N ARG A 193 2.18 1.54 -14.49
CA ARG A 193 1.05 2.19 -13.82
C ARG A 193 1.02 3.65 -14.20
N THR A 194 -0.12 4.08 -14.72
CA THR A 194 -0.46 5.49 -14.73
C THR A 194 -0.88 5.90 -13.32
N ALA A 195 -0.68 7.17 -12.97
CA ALA A 195 -1.24 7.74 -11.75
C ALA A 195 -2.77 7.52 -11.70
N PRO A 196 -3.37 7.41 -10.50
CA PRO A 196 -4.82 7.47 -10.38
C PRO A 196 -5.36 8.75 -11.01
N THR A 197 -6.51 8.63 -11.64
CA THR A 197 -7.25 9.72 -12.28
C THR A 197 -8.28 10.30 -11.33
N ASP A 198 -8.78 11.50 -11.61
CA ASP A 198 -9.87 12.09 -10.82
C ASP A 198 -11.09 11.16 -10.78
N ALA A 199 -11.39 10.47 -11.89
CA ALA A 199 -12.47 9.49 -11.95
C ALA A 199 -12.27 8.29 -11.02
N ASP A 200 -11.01 7.89 -10.74
CA ASP A 200 -10.73 6.83 -9.77
C ASP A 200 -11.07 7.29 -8.35
N PHE A 201 -10.68 8.52 -7.99
CA PHE A 201 -10.99 9.11 -6.68
C PHE A 201 -12.47 9.43 -6.51
N ASP A 202 -13.17 9.87 -7.56
CA ASP A 202 -14.63 10.07 -7.56
C ASP A 202 -15.37 8.74 -7.33
N ALA A 203 -14.92 7.66 -7.98
CA ALA A 203 -15.49 6.33 -7.79
C ALA A 203 -15.26 5.82 -6.36
N LEU A 204 -14.06 5.99 -5.81
CA LEU A 204 -13.76 5.67 -4.42
C LEU A 204 -14.64 6.49 -3.46
N SER A 205 -14.68 7.82 -3.62
CA SER A 205 -15.47 8.72 -2.77
C SER A 205 -16.96 8.39 -2.79
N SER A 206 -17.50 8.13 -3.98
CA SER A 206 -18.89 7.72 -4.16
C SER A 206 -19.18 6.37 -3.50
N GLY A 207 -18.24 5.41 -3.63
CA GLY A 207 -18.30 4.13 -2.94
C GLY A 207 -18.34 4.31 -1.42
N LEU A 208 -17.41 5.07 -0.85
CA LEU A 208 -17.35 5.37 0.59
C LEU A 208 -18.65 6.04 1.08
N ALA A 209 -19.16 7.02 0.34
CA ALA A 209 -20.41 7.70 0.67
C ALA A 209 -21.62 6.74 0.64
N SER A 210 -21.64 5.78 -0.29
CA SER A 210 -22.72 4.76 -0.35
C SER A 210 -22.73 3.81 0.86
N PHE A 211 -21.58 3.67 1.54
CA PHE A 211 -21.45 2.96 2.82
C PHE A 211 -21.68 3.89 4.04
N GLY A 212 -22.12 5.13 3.82
CA GLY A 212 -22.52 6.06 4.87
C GLY A 212 -21.39 6.87 5.50
N LEU A 213 -20.22 6.96 4.86
CA LEU A 213 -19.17 7.86 5.31
C LEU A 213 -19.54 9.31 4.97
N THR A 214 -19.30 10.20 5.93
CA THR A 214 -19.51 11.64 5.76
C THR A 214 -18.36 12.27 4.96
N PRO A 215 -18.55 13.47 4.37
CA PRO A 215 -17.49 14.15 3.64
C PRO A 215 -16.19 14.35 4.44
N GLY A 216 -16.29 14.62 5.75
CA GLY A 216 -15.10 14.76 6.62
C GLY A 216 -14.35 13.45 6.83
N GLU A 217 -15.05 12.32 6.90
CA GLU A 217 -14.44 10.98 7.03
C GLU A 217 -13.82 10.51 5.72
N ILE A 218 -14.42 10.87 4.60
CA ILE A 218 -13.85 10.65 3.26
C ILE A 218 -12.58 11.49 3.10
N GLY A 219 -12.61 12.76 3.51
CA GLY A 219 -11.44 13.63 3.52
C GLY A 219 -10.31 13.09 4.42
N LEU A 220 -10.63 12.48 5.56
CA LEU A 220 -9.63 11.79 6.39
C LEU A 220 -8.91 10.66 5.62
N LEU A 221 -9.62 9.90 4.79
CA LEU A 221 -9.02 8.79 4.05
C LEU A 221 -8.25 9.22 2.80
N ILE A 222 -8.80 10.17 2.05
CA ILE A 222 -8.28 10.54 0.73
C ILE A 222 -7.31 11.71 0.85
N ASP A 223 -7.67 12.72 1.62
CA ASP A 223 -6.93 13.98 1.75
C ASP A 223 -6.09 14.04 3.03
N GLY A 224 -6.16 13.00 3.88
CA GLY A 224 -5.56 12.90 5.22
C GLY A 224 -5.87 14.10 6.11
N THR A 225 -7.06 14.68 5.96
CA THR A 225 -7.53 15.75 6.84
C THR A 225 -7.90 15.18 8.19
N THR A 226 -7.35 15.72 9.28
CA THR A 226 -7.76 15.33 10.64
C THR A 226 -9.07 16.06 11.01
N PRO A 227 -10.16 15.34 11.32
CA PRO A 227 -11.38 15.98 11.80
C PRO A 227 -11.16 16.71 13.14
N ASP A 228 -11.86 17.83 13.32
CA ASP A 228 -11.93 18.56 14.60
C ASP A 228 -13.39 18.59 15.09
N PRO A 229 -13.72 17.91 16.20
CA PRO A 229 -12.83 17.15 17.09
C PRO A 229 -12.34 15.83 16.47
N PRO A 230 -11.23 15.25 16.96
CA PRO A 230 -10.74 13.94 16.52
C PRO A 230 -11.79 12.84 16.65
N LEU A 231 -11.80 11.91 15.70
CA LEU A 231 -12.69 10.75 15.73
C LEU A 231 -12.22 9.73 16.78
N PRO A 232 -13.16 9.01 17.43
CA PRO A 232 -12.80 7.92 18.32
C PRO A 232 -12.20 6.74 17.55
N ASP A 233 -11.25 6.01 18.14
CA ASP A 233 -10.52 4.89 17.51
C ASP A 233 -11.44 3.85 16.86
N GLY A 234 -12.56 3.52 17.51
CA GLY A 234 -13.60 2.65 16.95
C GLY A 234 -14.11 3.12 15.59
N ARG A 235 -14.39 4.41 15.47
CA ARG A 235 -14.88 5.00 14.22
C ARG A 235 -13.79 5.02 13.15
N VAL A 236 -12.55 5.35 13.52
CA VAL A 236 -11.41 5.31 12.58
C VAL A 236 -11.16 3.90 12.06
N CYS A 237 -11.25 2.89 12.92
CA CYS A 237 -11.16 1.49 12.53
C CYS A 237 -12.27 1.09 11.54
N ASP A 238 -13.53 1.45 11.82
CA ASP A 238 -14.66 1.16 10.93
C ASP A 238 -14.53 1.84 9.56
N ILE A 239 -14.04 3.08 9.54
CA ILE A 239 -13.74 3.83 8.33
C ILE A 239 -12.65 3.12 7.52
N GLY A 240 -11.55 2.69 8.15
CA GLY A 240 -10.46 1.98 7.48
C GLY A 240 -10.88 0.61 6.92
N ARG A 241 -11.76 -0.11 7.61
CA ARG A 241 -12.37 -1.34 7.09
C ARG A 241 -13.25 -1.07 5.86
N THR A 242 -14.11 -0.07 5.97
CA THR A 242 -14.97 0.36 4.86
C THR A 242 -14.13 0.78 3.65
N TYR A 243 -13.01 1.46 3.87
CA TYR A 243 -12.07 1.83 2.81
C TYR A 243 -11.51 0.62 2.07
N LEU A 244 -11.05 -0.42 2.78
CA LEU A 244 -10.57 -1.64 2.14
C LEU A 244 -11.69 -2.38 1.40
N ASP A 245 -12.89 -2.46 1.98
CA ASP A 245 -14.03 -3.13 1.36
C ASP A 245 -14.48 -2.41 0.07
N VAL A 246 -14.55 -1.09 0.10
CA VAL A 246 -14.86 -0.27 -1.09
C VAL A 246 -13.77 -0.42 -2.14
N LEU A 247 -12.50 -0.29 -1.76
CA LEU A 247 -11.38 -0.52 -2.69
C LEU A 247 -11.47 -1.90 -3.32
N HIS A 248 -11.71 -2.94 -2.51
CA HIS A 248 -11.80 -4.32 -2.99
C HIS A 248 -12.91 -4.48 -4.05
N GLY A 249 -14.04 -3.79 -3.88
CA GLY A 249 -15.14 -3.80 -4.85
C GLY A 249 -14.92 -2.99 -6.14
N MET A 250 -13.86 -2.17 -6.22
CA MET A 250 -13.56 -1.37 -7.42
C MET A 250 -13.02 -2.21 -8.58
N PRO A 251 -13.15 -1.74 -9.84
CA PRO A 251 -12.48 -2.36 -10.97
C PRO A 251 -10.98 -2.53 -10.72
N ALA A 252 -10.43 -3.69 -11.07
CA ALA A 252 -9.06 -4.07 -10.72
C ALA A 252 -8.01 -3.02 -11.14
N ASP A 253 -8.17 -2.40 -12.31
CA ASP A 253 -7.25 -1.37 -12.79
C ASP A 253 -7.30 -0.10 -11.94
N ALA A 254 -8.50 0.36 -11.55
CA ALA A 254 -8.69 1.53 -10.68
C ALA A 254 -8.21 1.26 -9.25
N ARG A 255 -8.56 0.09 -8.70
CA ARG A 255 -8.08 -0.38 -7.40
C ARG A 255 -6.55 -0.47 -7.36
N GLY A 256 -5.97 -1.06 -8.40
CA GLY A 256 -4.54 -1.09 -8.65
C GLY A 256 -4.00 0.33 -8.63
N ARG A 257 -4.55 1.23 -9.49
CA ARG A 257 -4.51 2.72 -9.58
C ARG A 257 -4.37 3.49 -8.25
N ILE A 258 -5.22 3.17 -7.29
CA ILE A 258 -5.24 3.86 -6.00
C ILE A 258 -4.24 3.22 -5.04
N TYR A 259 -4.23 1.90 -4.94
CA TYR A 259 -3.36 1.19 -3.99
C TYR A 259 -1.88 1.48 -4.22
N GLY A 260 -1.42 1.47 -5.48
CA GLY A 260 -0.01 1.76 -5.73
C GLY A 260 0.35 3.24 -5.57
N PHE A 261 -0.61 4.17 -5.62
CA PHE A 261 -0.34 5.55 -5.22
C PHE A 261 -0.09 5.62 -3.71
N ALA A 262 -0.90 4.91 -2.90
CA ALA A 262 -0.66 4.78 -1.47
C ALA A 262 0.69 4.10 -1.16
N ALA A 263 1.04 3.02 -1.87
CA ALA A 263 2.32 2.33 -1.70
C ALA A 263 3.52 3.21 -2.07
N GLU A 264 3.41 4.01 -3.13
CA GLU A 264 4.46 4.98 -3.50
C GLU A 264 4.68 6.03 -2.41
N LEU A 265 3.61 6.49 -1.76
CA LEU A 265 3.73 7.46 -0.66
C LEU A 265 4.38 6.82 0.57
N LEU A 266 4.01 5.59 0.91
CA LEU A 266 4.64 4.82 1.99
C LEU A 266 6.13 4.54 1.73
N SER A 267 6.54 4.38 0.47
CA SER A 267 7.96 4.17 0.13
C SER A 267 8.84 5.42 0.31
N ARG A 268 8.22 6.60 0.42
CA ARG A 268 8.91 7.90 0.51
C ARG A 268 8.98 8.48 1.92
N SER A 269 8.21 7.92 2.86
CA SER A 269 8.18 8.29 4.28
C SER A 269 9.24 7.56 5.08
#